data_AF-A0A1V5WCU0-F1
#
_entry.id   AF-A0A1V5WCU0-F1
#
_cell.length_a   1.000
_cell.length_b   1.000
_cell.length_c   1.000
_cell.angle_alpha   90.00
_cell.angle_beta   90.00
_cell.angle_gamma   90.00
#
_symmetry.space_group_name_H-M   'P 1'
#
loop_
_entity.id
_entity.type
_entity.pdbx_description
1 polymer ?
#
loop_
_entity_poly.entity_id
_entity_poly.type
_entity_poly.pdbx_seq_one_letter_code
_entity_poly.pdbx_strand_id
1 'polypeptide(L)'
;MGKILLDVRDLSTKYVTRFQENVYAVDHVSLQVEEGKALGIAGESGCGKSTLALSLMGYYFPPLHYISGDIIVDGRNISRMDPDDVRRLILGREIAYIPQAAMNALNPTQKVISFIEDVIRVHDLGSSKREIYERARILFQTLGLPENVLQKYPVELSGGMKQRTVIAVAVLLSPKVLIADEPSSALDVTSQKMVIKMLMRLMEDGLVRSLIFITHELPLLYNVTDDIMVMYAGQIVEKGTAKEVVFDPLHPYAKGLMGSIIVPEEGVRGVKLTAIPGAPPNLKNPPSGCRFADRCKYVQPACRVTAVNLRELPNGRAYRCIFSEEELREAYRNG
;
A
#
# COMPACT_ATOMS: atom_id res chain seq x y z
N MET A 1 3.73 -11.13 20.68
CA MET A 1 3.06 -10.95 19.38
C MET A 1 1.90 -10.00 19.61
N GLY A 2 1.82 -8.91 18.86
CA GLY A 2 0.70 -7.97 18.94
C GLY A 2 -0.59 -8.58 18.41
N LYS A 3 -1.71 -7.88 18.62
CA LYS A 3 -3.00 -8.27 18.04
C LYS A 3 -2.94 -8.08 16.53
N ILE A 4 -3.24 -9.12 15.74
CA ILE A 4 -3.30 -9.02 14.28
C ILE A 4 -4.62 -8.37 13.87
N LEU A 5 -4.56 -7.21 13.20
CA LEU A 5 -5.74 -6.49 12.71
C LEU A 5 -6.12 -6.88 11.28
N LEU A 6 -5.13 -7.23 10.47
CA LEU A 6 -5.32 -7.74 9.11
C LEU A 6 -4.40 -8.92 8.87
N ASP A 7 -4.98 -10.06 8.50
CA ASP A 7 -4.27 -11.28 8.11
C ASP A 7 -4.75 -11.74 6.74
N VAL A 8 -3.83 -11.78 5.79
CA VAL A 8 -4.10 -12.10 4.39
C VAL A 8 -3.29 -13.32 4.04
N ARG A 9 -3.97 -14.34 3.53
CA ARG A 9 -3.38 -15.66 3.26
C ARG A 9 -3.63 -16.04 1.81
N ASP A 10 -2.55 -16.15 1.05
CA ASP A 10 -2.55 -16.67 -0.32
C ASP A 10 -3.54 -15.98 -1.28
N LEU A 11 -3.68 -14.66 -1.12
CA LEU A 11 -4.62 -13.85 -1.88
C LEU A 11 -4.22 -13.80 -3.36
N SER A 12 -5.17 -14.14 -4.22
CA SER A 12 -5.01 -14.04 -5.67
C SER A 12 -6.21 -13.34 -6.31
N THR A 13 -5.92 -12.40 -7.21
CA THR A 13 -6.93 -11.62 -7.93
C THR A 13 -6.51 -11.38 -9.38
N LYS A 14 -7.49 -11.23 -10.25
CA LYS A 14 -7.25 -11.00 -11.68
C LYS A 14 -8.14 -9.92 -12.25
N TYR A 15 -7.62 -9.23 -13.26
CA TYR A 15 -8.45 -8.50 -14.20
C TYR A 15 -8.84 -9.40 -15.37
N VAL A 16 -10.10 -9.31 -15.82
CA VAL A 16 -10.56 -9.90 -17.08
C VAL A 16 -10.66 -8.80 -18.13
N THR A 17 -9.83 -8.88 -19.17
CA THR A 17 -9.82 -7.86 -20.23
C THR A 17 -11.07 -7.94 -21.10
N ARG A 18 -11.32 -6.92 -21.92
CA ARG A 18 -12.37 -6.94 -22.95
C ARG A 18 -12.28 -8.14 -23.89
N PHE A 19 -11.08 -8.67 -24.10
CA PHE A 19 -10.83 -9.85 -24.94
C PHE A 19 -10.85 -11.17 -24.15
N GLN A 20 -11.40 -11.16 -22.93
CA GLN A 20 -11.48 -12.32 -22.02
C GLN A 20 -10.13 -12.91 -21.60
N GLU A 21 -9.06 -12.11 -21.68
CA GLU A 21 -7.74 -12.52 -21.16
C GLU A 21 -7.67 -12.27 -19.65
N ASN A 22 -6.98 -13.14 -18.92
CA ASN A 22 -6.77 -12.98 -17.48
C ASN A 22 -5.43 -12.28 -17.22
N VAL A 23 -5.43 -11.25 -16.37
CA VAL A 23 -4.22 -10.57 -15.89
C VAL A 23 -4.12 -10.73 -14.38
N TYR A 24 -3.17 -11.53 -13.90
CA TYR A 24 -2.99 -11.84 -12.49
C TYR A 24 -2.19 -10.73 -11.79
N ALA A 25 -2.90 -9.70 -11.34
CA ALA A 25 -2.32 -8.50 -10.72
C ALA A 25 -1.95 -8.69 -9.24
N VAL A 26 -2.56 -9.66 -8.56
CA VAL A 26 -2.15 -10.13 -7.23
C VAL A 26 -2.12 -11.66 -7.30
N ASP A 27 -1.00 -12.26 -6.93
CA ASP A 27 -0.74 -13.69 -7.12
C ASP A 27 -0.08 -14.28 -5.87
N HIS A 28 -0.84 -15.08 -5.13
CA HIS A 28 -0.42 -15.80 -3.92
C HIS A 28 0.26 -14.87 -2.90
N VAL A 29 -0.36 -13.72 -2.63
CA VAL A 29 0.15 -12.72 -1.69
C VAL A 29 -0.35 -13.01 -0.28
N SER A 30 0.58 -13.12 0.66
CA SER A 30 0.27 -13.22 2.09
C SER A 30 0.93 -12.07 2.86
N LEU A 31 0.18 -11.44 3.76
CA LEU A 31 0.67 -10.36 4.61
C LEU A 31 -0.08 -10.30 5.94
N GLN A 32 0.56 -9.71 6.94
CA GLN A 32 -0.03 -9.48 8.25
C GLN A 32 0.28 -8.07 8.71
N VAL A 33 -0.68 -7.44 9.37
CA VAL A 33 -0.53 -6.13 10.00
C VAL A 33 -1.01 -6.21 11.44
N GLU A 34 -0.10 -5.94 12.36
CA GLU A 34 -0.37 -5.89 13.79
C GLU A 34 -0.88 -4.50 14.22
N GLU A 35 -1.66 -4.47 15.29
CA GLU A 35 -2.04 -3.23 15.98
C GLU A 35 -0.81 -2.47 16.45
N GLY A 36 -0.77 -1.17 16.18
CA GLY A 36 0.35 -0.28 16.48
C GLY A 36 1.51 -0.36 15.48
N LYS A 37 1.41 -1.16 14.41
CA LYS A 37 2.45 -1.33 13.41
C LYS A 37 2.10 -0.70 12.07
N ALA A 38 3.13 -0.30 11.33
CA ALA A 38 3.03 0.21 9.97
C ALA A 38 3.76 -0.72 9.00
N LEU A 39 3.06 -1.18 7.96
CA LEU A 39 3.59 -2.03 6.89
C LEU A 39 3.80 -1.22 5.61
N GLY A 40 5.00 -1.27 5.06
CA GLY A 40 5.35 -0.67 3.78
C GLY A 40 5.19 -1.63 2.62
N ILE A 41 4.62 -1.18 1.49
CA ILE A 41 4.60 -1.95 0.24
C ILE A 41 5.25 -1.13 -0.86
N ALA A 42 6.40 -1.61 -1.34
CA ALA A 42 7.18 -0.98 -2.39
C ALA A 42 7.10 -1.74 -3.72
N GLY A 43 7.27 -1.04 -4.83
CA GLY A 43 7.43 -1.65 -6.15
C GLY A 43 7.19 -0.66 -7.30
N GLU A 44 7.61 -1.03 -8.50
CA GLU A 44 7.43 -0.22 -9.72
C GLU A 44 5.93 0.01 -10.02
N SER A 45 5.64 1.04 -10.83
CA SER A 45 4.28 1.27 -11.31
C SER A 45 3.77 0.03 -12.08
N GLY A 46 2.49 -0.30 -11.89
CA GLY A 46 1.85 -1.45 -12.54
C GLY A 46 2.22 -2.83 -11.97
N CYS A 47 2.99 -2.93 -10.88
CA CYS A 47 3.33 -4.23 -10.30
C CYS A 47 2.21 -4.89 -9.47
N GLY A 48 1.08 -4.21 -9.26
CA GLY A 48 -0.11 -4.76 -8.57
C GLY A 48 -0.43 -4.13 -7.20
N LYS A 49 0.34 -3.14 -6.72
CA LYS A 49 0.16 -2.56 -5.37
C LYS A 49 -1.22 -1.97 -5.12
N SER A 50 -1.74 -1.15 -6.03
CA SER A 50 -3.09 -0.58 -5.91
C SER A 50 -4.17 -1.66 -6.03
N THR A 51 -3.95 -2.69 -6.86
CA THR A 51 -4.86 -3.83 -6.92
C THR A 51 -4.87 -4.62 -5.61
N LEU A 52 -3.71 -4.80 -4.98
CA LEU A 52 -3.61 -5.37 -3.65
C LEU A 52 -4.40 -4.52 -2.64
N ALA A 53 -4.20 -3.20 -2.61
CA ALA A 53 -4.95 -2.29 -1.74
C ALA A 53 -6.48 -2.44 -1.86
N LEU A 54 -7.00 -2.46 -3.10
CA LEU A 54 -8.43 -2.68 -3.37
C LEU A 54 -8.87 -4.08 -2.92
N SER A 55 -8.03 -5.08 -3.14
CA SER A 55 -8.32 -6.46 -2.76
C SER A 55 -8.39 -6.63 -1.24
N LEU A 56 -7.50 -5.98 -0.48
CA LEU A 56 -7.51 -6.00 0.99
C LEU A 56 -8.82 -5.46 1.58
N MET A 57 -9.47 -4.56 0.87
CA MET A 57 -10.77 -4.00 1.23
C MET A 57 -11.96 -4.90 0.86
N GLY A 58 -11.74 -6.01 0.16
CA GLY A 58 -12.81 -6.80 -0.45
C GLY A 58 -13.53 -6.06 -1.59
N TYR A 59 -12.89 -5.04 -2.17
CA TYR A 59 -13.51 -4.17 -3.17
C TYR A 59 -13.29 -4.71 -4.59
N TYR A 60 -14.17 -5.62 -5.00
CA TYR A 60 -14.11 -6.29 -6.30
C TYR A 60 -15.26 -5.85 -7.21
N PHE A 61 -14.94 -5.11 -8.26
CA PHE A 61 -15.89 -4.73 -9.30
C PHE A 61 -15.28 -5.01 -10.68
N PRO A 62 -16.05 -5.47 -11.67
CA PRO A 62 -15.54 -5.70 -13.02
C PRO A 62 -14.78 -4.48 -13.55
N PRO A 63 -13.60 -4.66 -14.14
CA PRO A 63 -13.03 -5.94 -14.58
C PRO A 63 -12.19 -6.71 -13.53
N LEU A 64 -12.14 -6.30 -12.26
CA LEU A 64 -11.40 -6.98 -11.19
C LEU A 64 -12.22 -8.10 -10.54
N HIS A 65 -11.62 -9.27 -10.38
CA HIS A 65 -12.24 -10.46 -9.80
C HIS A 65 -11.34 -11.11 -8.75
N TYR A 66 -11.94 -11.47 -7.61
CA TYR A 66 -11.34 -12.35 -6.62
C TYR A 66 -11.22 -13.78 -7.16
N ILE A 67 -10.13 -14.48 -6.82
CA ILE A 67 -9.89 -15.88 -7.21
C ILE A 67 -9.87 -16.78 -5.97
N SER A 68 -8.94 -16.50 -5.04
CA SER A 68 -8.65 -17.36 -3.90
C SER A 68 -7.95 -16.60 -2.78
N GLY A 69 -7.78 -17.27 -1.64
CA GLY A 69 -7.12 -16.77 -0.45
C GLY A 69 -8.08 -16.18 0.58
N ASP A 70 -7.57 -15.90 1.77
CA ASP A 70 -8.35 -15.37 2.87
C ASP A 70 -7.92 -13.94 3.22
N ILE A 71 -8.88 -13.09 3.53
CA ILE A 71 -8.70 -11.73 4.06
C ILE A 71 -9.46 -11.68 5.38
N ILE A 72 -8.72 -11.64 6.48
CA ILE A 72 -9.25 -11.68 7.85
C ILE A 72 -9.00 -10.33 8.49
N VAL A 73 -10.08 -9.61 8.80
CA VAL A 73 -10.07 -8.27 9.40
C VAL A 73 -10.59 -8.37 10.82
N ASP A 74 -9.74 -8.09 11.79
CA ASP A 74 -10.02 -8.21 13.23
C ASP A 74 -10.72 -9.54 13.60
N GLY A 75 -10.20 -10.65 13.04
CA GLY A 75 -10.74 -12.00 13.25
C GLY A 75 -11.93 -12.39 12.37
N ARG A 76 -12.47 -11.48 11.54
CA ARG A 76 -13.57 -11.77 10.61
C ARG A 76 -13.05 -12.00 9.19
N ASN A 77 -13.32 -13.16 8.60
CA ASN A 77 -13.00 -13.41 7.19
C ASN A 77 -14.01 -12.68 6.27
N ILE A 78 -13.52 -11.80 5.40
CA ILE A 78 -14.32 -10.96 4.49
C ILE A 78 -14.30 -11.42 3.03
N SER A 79 -13.49 -12.42 2.68
CA SER A 79 -13.12 -12.76 1.29
C SER A 79 -14.29 -13.11 0.38
N ARG A 80 -15.37 -13.61 0.97
CA ARG A 80 -16.60 -14.02 0.27
C ARG A 80 -17.86 -13.38 0.85
N MET A 81 -17.69 -12.31 1.64
CA MET A 81 -18.82 -11.54 2.11
C MET A 81 -19.52 -10.85 0.94
N ASP A 82 -20.82 -10.61 1.09
CA ASP A 82 -21.56 -9.80 0.14
C ASP A 82 -20.94 -8.39 0.06
N PRO A 83 -20.77 -7.80 -1.14
CA PRO A 83 -20.16 -6.49 -1.28
C PRO A 83 -20.84 -5.38 -0.46
N ASP A 84 -22.16 -5.43 -0.26
CA ASP A 84 -22.87 -4.45 0.56
C ASP A 84 -22.60 -4.65 2.05
N ASP A 85 -22.40 -5.88 2.51
CA ASP A 85 -22.00 -6.17 3.89
C ASP A 85 -20.56 -5.71 4.15
N VAL A 86 -19.64 -5.94 3.20
CA VAL A 86 -18.27 -5.39 3.26
C VAL A 86 -18.33 -3.87 3.35
N ARG A 87 -19.11 -3.23 2.49
CA ARG A 87 -19.28 -1.77 2.48
C ARG A 87 -19.80 -1.23 3.80
N ARG A 88 -20.79 -1.85 4.43
CA ARG A 88 -21.42 -1.35 5.67
C ARG A 88 -20.61 -1.64 6.93
N LEU A 89 -20.05 -2.85 7.02
CA LEU A 89 -19.46 -3.37 8.25
C LEU A 89 -17.93 -3.19 8.31
N ILE A 90 -17.25 -3.15 7.16
CA ILE A 90 -15.79 -3.17 7.08
C ILE A 90 -15.25 -1.81 6.62
N LEU A 91 -15.71 -1.32 5.47
CA LEU A 91 -15.19 -0.07 4.91
C LEU A 91 -15.50 1.12 5.83
N GLY A 92 -14.57 2.07 5.93
CA GLY A 92 -14.67 3.26 6.78
C GLY A 92 -14.41 2.99 8.27
N ARG A 93 -14.85 1.85 8.83
CA ARG A 93 -14.74 1.53 10.28
C ARG A 93 -13.60 0.59 10.63
N GLU A 94 -13.41 -0.46 9.84
CA GLU A 94 -12.37 -1.46 10.04
C GLU A 94 -11.18 -1.15 9.13
N ILE A 95 -11.46 -0.90 7.85
CA ILE A 95 -10.47 -0.51 6.85
C ILE A 95 -10.89 0.79 6.18
N ALA A 96 -9.97 1.74 6.08
CA ALA A 96 -10.13 2.95 5.27
C ALA A 96 -9.03 3.06 4.22
N TYR A 97 -9.27 3.87 3.20
CA TYR A 97 -8.37 4.00 2.05
C TYR A 97 -8.16 5.44 1.63
N ILE A 98 -6.90 5.81 1.41
CA ILE A 98 -6.49 7.05 0.76
C ILE A 98 -5.96 6.68 -0.63
N PRO A 99 -6.64 7.04 -1.73
CA PRO A 99 -6.20 6.70 -3.08
C PRO A 99 -5.02 7.54 -3.56
N GLN A 100 -4.26 7.01 -4.54
CA GLN A 100 -3.11 7.68 -5.21
C GLN A 100 -3.45 9.07 -5.73
N ALA A 101 -4.63 9.23 -6.33
CA ALA A 101 -5.15 10.52 -6.76
C ALA A 101 -6.11 11.13 -5.72
N ALA A 102 -5.72 11.14 -4.45
CA ALA A 102 -6.55 11.59 -3.31
C ALA A 102 -7.30 12.88 -3.61
N MET A 103 -6.65 13.87 -4.22
CA MET A 103 -7.25 15.17 -4.52
C MET A 103 -8.46 15.12 -5.47
N ASN A 104 -8.62 14.04 -6.24
CA ASN A 104 -9.74 13.79 -7.15
C ASN A 104 -10.85 12.93 -6.52
N ALA A 105 -10.65 12.43 -5.29
CA ALA A 105 -11.62 11.59 -4.61
C ALA A 105 -12.82 12.36 -4.03
N LEU A 106 -12.72 13.69 -3.94
CA LEU A 106 -13.81 14.54 -3.41
C LEU A 106 -14.82 14.89 -4.52
N ASN A 107 -16.11 14.80 -4.22
CA ASN A 107 -17.18 15.21 -5.14
C ASN A 107 -17.19 16.74 -5.33
N PRO A 108 -16.87 17.28 -6.52
CA PRO A 108 -16.72 18.72 -6.71
C PRO A 108 -18.05 19.50 -6.65
N THR A 109 -19.20 18.82 -6.75
CA THR A 109 -20.52 19.46 -6.80
C THR A 109 -21.21 19.53 -5.44
N GLN A 110 -20.58 19.03 -4.38
CA GLN A 110 -21.11 19.05 -3.03
C GLN A 110 -20.15 19.74 -2.08
N LYS A 111 -20.70 20.32 -1.01
CA LYS A 111 -19.87 20.83 0.09
C LYS A 111 -19.21 19.68 0.82
N VAL A 112 -18.04 19.95 1.39
CA VAL A 112 -17.28 18.97 2.19
C VAL A 112 -18.14 18.39 3.31
N ILE A 113 -18.89 19.23 4.05
CA ILE A 113 -19.76 18.75 5.13
C ILE A 113 -20.88 17.83 4.64
N SER A 114 -21.44 18.09 3.46
CA SER A 114 -22.50 17.24 2.90
C SER A 114 -21.98 15.85 2.58
N PHE A 115 -20.77 15.75 2.03
CA PHE A 115 -20.12 14.46 1.78
C PHE A 115 -19.80 13.71 3.08
N ILE A 116 -19.34 14.43 4.13
CA ILE A 116 -19.12 13.86 5.47
C ILE A 116 -20.42 13.34 6.07
N GLU A 117 -21.53 14.09 5.94
CA GLU A 117 -22.87 13.64 6.37
C GLU A 117 -23.25 12.32 5.69
N ASP A 118 -23.03 12.20 4.38
CA ASP A 118 -23.32 10.98 3.62
C ASP A 118 -22.46 9.79 4.10
N VAL A 119 -21.16 10.00 4.29
CA VAL A 119 -20.24 8.97 4.80
C VAL A 119 -20.68 8.47 6.17
N ILE A 120 -20.97 9.37 7.13
CA ILE A 120 -21.38 8.93 8.48
C ILE A 120 -22.71 8.19 8.44
N ARG A 121 -23.70 8.69 7.70
CA ARG A 121 -25.04 8.08 7.64
C ARG A 121 -25.06 6.67 7.09
N VAL A 122 -24.09 6.30 6.25
CA VAL A 122 -23.93 4.92 5.77
C VAL A 122 -23.56 3.96 6.90
N HIS A 123 -22.86 4.44 7.94
CA HIS A 123 -22.32 3.61 9.02
C HIS A 123 -22.97 3.83 10.39
N ASP A 124 -23.66 4.96 10.56
CA ASP A 124 -24.37 5.35 11.76
C ASP A 124 -25.59 6.23 11.40
N LEU A 125 -26.77 5.62 11.42
CA LEU A 125 -28.05 6.29 11.13
C LEU A 125 -28.54 7.16 12.30
N GLY A 126 -27.98 6.99 13.50
CA GLY A 126 -28.44 7.68 14.72
C GLY A 126 -27.84 9.07 14.93
N SER A 127 -26.69 9.35 14.31
CA SER A 127 -25.98 10.62 14.47
C SER A 127 -26.77 11.80 13.91
N SER A 128 -27.01 12.81 14.76
CA SER A 128 -27.61 14.08 14.36
C SER A 128 -26.64 14.90 13.50
N LYS A 129 -27.18 15.82 12.68
CA LYS A 129 -26.34 16.74 11.88
C LYS A 129 -25.37 17.56 12.73
N ARG A 130 -25.79 17.92 13.95
CA ARG A 130 -24.96 18.69 14.89
C ARG A 130 -23.77 17.87 15.39
N GLU A 131 -23.98 16.60 15.72
CA GLU A 131 -22.90 15.69 16.16
C GLU A 131 -21.92 15.39 15.03
N ILE A 132 -22.44 15.17 13.82
CA ILE A 132 -21.61 15.00 12.61
C ILE A 132 -20.74 16.23 12.39
N TYR A 133 -21.33 17.42 12.44
CA TYR A 133 -20.61 18.67 12.25
C TYR A 133 -19.51 18.86 13.30
N GLU A 134 -19.81 18.61 14.57
CA GLU A 134 -18.85 18.78 15.65
C GLU A 134 -17.68 17.79 15.55
N ARG A 135 -17.97 16.53 15.21
CA ARG A 135 -16.92 15.53 14.94
C ARG A 135 -16.01 15.97 13.78
N ALA A 136 -16.62 16.42 12.68
CA ALA A 136 -15.88 16.90 11.52
C ALA A 136 -15.03 18.13 11.86
N ARG A 137 -15.60 19.08 12.62
CA ARG A 137 -14.93 20.31 13.07
C ARG A 137 -13.68 20.00 13.88
N ILE A 138 -13.78 19.11 14.88
CA ILE A 138 -12.65 18.69 15.71
C ILE A 138 -11.56 18.03 14.84
N LEU A 139 -11.94 17.08 13.98
CA LEU A 139 -10.98 16.38 13.15
C LEU A 139 -10.27 17.29 12.15
N PHE A 140 -11.00 18.25 11.56
CA PHE A 140 -10.43 19.24 10.65
C PHE A 140 -9.43 20.12 11.38
N GLN A 141 -9.75 20.57 12.60
CA GLN A 141 -8.82 21.33 13.44
C GLN A 141 -7.54 20.53 13.75
N THR A 142 -7.66 19.25 14.10
CA THR A 142 -6.50 18.35 14.33
C THR A 142 -5.59 18.27 13.10
N LEU A 143 -6.16 18.30 11.90
CA LEU A 143 -5.43 18.26 10.63
C LEU A 143 -5.02 19.67 10.13
N GLY A 144 -5.21 20.70 10.94
CA GLY A 144 -4.86 22.08 10.60
C GLY A 144 -5.69 22.67 9.46
N LEU A 145 -6.91 22.18 9.28
CA LEU A 145 -7.90 22.74 8.37
C LEU A 145 -8.82 23.71 9.14
N PRO A 146 -9.02 24.95 8.64
CA PRO A 146 -9.96 25.86 9.26
C PRO A 146 -11.40 25.35 9.07
N GLU A 147 -12.25 25.61 10.06
CA GLU A 147 -13.64 25.14 10.11
C GLU A 147 -14.46 25.56 8.87
N ASN A 148 -14.16 26.72 8.29
CA ASN A 148 -14.84 27.20 7.09
C ASN A 148 -14.65 26.27 5.88
N VAL A 149 -13.63 25.40 5.85
CA VAL A 149 -13.44 24.38 4.80
C VAL A 149 -14.63 23.44 4.72
N LEU A 150 -15.28 23.12 5.84
CA LEU A 150 -16.46 22.26 5.87
C LEU A 150 -17.59 22.80 4.99
N GLN A 151 -17.70 24.13 4.88
CA GLN A 151 -18.75 24.79 4.12
C GLN A 151 -18.38 25.07 2.65
N LYS A 152 -17.15 24.74 2.25
CA LYS A 152 -16.65 24.94 0.89
C LYS A 152 -16.88 23.72 0.01
N TYR A 153 -16.89 23.95 -1.29
CA TYR A 153 -16.78 22.93 -2.32
C TYR A 153 -15.30 22.56 -2.52
N PRO A 154 -14.98 21.32 -2.93
CA PRO A 154 -13.59 20.91 -3.18
C PRO A 154 -12.86 21.82 -4.17
N VAL A 155 -13.55 22.38 -5.17
CA VAL A 155 -12.94 23.29 -6.17
C VAL A 155 -12.40 24.60 -5.56
N GLU A 156 -12.87 25.00 -4.38
CA GLU A 156 -12.43 26.20 -3.66
C GLU A 156 -11.21 25.95 -2.76
N LEU A 157 -10.73 24.70 -2.68
CA LEU A 157 -9.64 24.30 -1.80
C LEU A 157 -8.30 24.26 -2.53
N SER A 158 -7.23 24.69 -1.85
CA SER A 158 -5.86 24.47 -2.31
C SER A 158 -5.52 22.97 -2.34
N GLY A 159 -4.46 22.59 -3.05
CA GLY A 159 -4.09 21.17 -3.16
C GLY A 159 -3.84 20.49 -1.81
N GLY A 160 -3.07 21.12 -0.94
CA GLY A 160 -2.85 20.63 0.43
C GLY A 160 -4.10 20.66 1.31
N MET A 161 -5.07 21.55 1.06
CA MET A 161 -6.37 21.51 1.74
C MET A 161 -7.20 20.31 1.26
N LYS A 162 -7.24 20.04 -0.05
CA LYS A 162 -7.93 18.85 -0.60
C LYS A 162 -7.37 17.57 -0.03
N GLN A 163 -6.04 17.43 -0.02
CA GLN A 163 -5.38 16.23 0.49
C GLN A 163 -5.70 15.98 1.97
N ARG A 164 -5.56 17.02 2.81
CA ARG A 164 -5.91 16.91 4.24
C ARG A 164 -7.40 16.65 4.46
N THR A 165 -8.26 17.19 3.60
CA THR A 165 -9.71 16.91 3.63
C THR A 165 -9.98 15.44 3.32
N VAL A 166 -9.32 14.85 2.32
CA VAL A 166 -9.45 13.42 1.98
C VAL A 166 -8.98 12.54 3.14
N ILE A 167 -7.86 12.89 3.76
CA ILE A 167 -7.34 12.17 4.93
C ILE A 167 -8.31 12.29 6.11
N ALA A 168 -8.87 13.48 6.36
CA ALA A 168 -9.90 13.68 7.37
C ALA A 168 -11.12 12.78 7.13
N VAL A 169 -11.61 12.71 5.89
CA VAL A 169 -12.74 11.84 5.54
C VAL A 169 -12.38 10.36 5.74
N ALA A 170 -11.18 9.94 5.36
CA ALA A 170 -10.73 8.55 5.51
C ALA A 170 -10.67 8.10 6.99
N VAL A 171 -10.30 8.99 7.91
CA VAL A 171 -10.16 8.65 9.34
C VAL A 171 -11.35 9.08 10.21
N LEU A 172 -12.42 9.58 9.59
CA LEU A 172 -13.60 10.13 10.27
C LEU A 172 -14.29 9.17 11.25
N LEU A 173 -14.21 7.87 10.98
CA LEU A 173 -14.80 6.80 11.78
C LEU A 173 -13.75 6.00 12.58
N SER A 174 -12.53 6.54 12.69
CA SER A 174 -11.39 5.95 13.41
C SER A 174 -11.07 4.50 13.01
N PRO A 175 -10.65 4.27 11.75
CA PRO A 175 -10.44 2.94 11.20
C PRO A 175 -9.33 2.17 11.92
N LYS A 176 -9.46 0.85 12.00
CA LYS A 176 -8.39 -0.01 12.56
C LYS A 176 -7.19 -0.09 11.63
N VAL A 177 -7.41 -0.22 10.32
CA VAL A 177 -6.36 -0.25 9.31
C VAL A 177 -6.59 0.90 8.33
N LEU A 178 -5.60 1.77 8.16
CA LEU A 178 -5.59 2.76 7.09
C LEU A 178 -4.67 2.28 5.97
N ILE A 179 -5.17 2.20 4.76
CA ILE A 179 -4.36 1.91 3.57
C ILE A 179 -4.12 3.24 2.84
N ALA A 180 -2.87 3.67 2.78
CA ALA A 180 -2.46 4.88 2.11
C ALA A 180 -1.71 4.53 0.83
N ASP A 181 -2.38 4.68 -0.32
CA ASP A 181 -1.83 4.34 -1.62
C ASP A 181 -1.22 5.55 -2.30
N GLU A 182 0.11 5.58 -2.38
CA GLU A 182 0.89 6.70 -2.88
C GLU A 182 0.45 8.08 -2.32
N PRO A 183 0.26 8.20 -0.99
CA PRO A 183 -0.40 9.36 -0.39
C PRO A 183 0.39 10.65 -0.55
N SER A 184 1.66 10.55 -0.94
CA SER A 184 2.59 11.66 -1.07
C SER A 184 3.15 11.80 -2.49
N SER A 185 2.56 11.10 -3.47
CA SER A 185 2.97 11.18 -4.86
C SER A 185 2.69 12.58 -5.44
N ALA A 186 3.51 13.00 -6.41
CA ALA A 186 3.43 14.31 -7.06
C ALA A 186 3.56 15.54 -6.13
N LEU A 187 4.08 15.35 -4.90
CA LEU A 187 4.39 16.43 -3.97
C LEU A 187 5.90 16.71 -3.92
N ASP A 188 6.26 17.94 -3.55
CA ASP A 188 7.64 18.26 -3.20
C ASP A 188 8.06 17.57 -1.88
N VAL A 189 9.37 17.42 -1.67
CA VAL A 189 9.96 16.71 -0.51
C VAL A 189 9.49 17.27 0.84
N THR A 190 9.21 18.58 0.93
CA THR A 190 8.76 19.20 2.18
C THR A 190 7.31 18.81 2.46
N SER A 191 6.45 18.91 1.46
CA SER A 191 5.04 18.48 1.55
C SER A 191 4.92 16.98 1.81
N GLN A 192 5.77 16.15 1.19
CA GLN A 192 5.85 14.70 1.42
C GLN A 192 6.08 14.38 2.90
N LYS A 193 7.09 15.01 3.51
CA LYS A 193 7.39 14.86 4.95
C LYS A 193 6.23 15.31 5.84
N MET A 194 5.52 16.37 5.46
CA MET A 194 4.38 16.86 6.22
C MET A 194 3.22 15.86 6.22
N VAL A 195 2.93 15.24 5.07
CA VAL A 195 1.89 14.20 4.95
C VAL A 195 2.24 12.97 5.78
N ILE A 196 3.49 12.51 5.71
CA ILE A 196 3.98 11.37 6.50
C ILE A 196 3.84 11.63 8.00
N LYS A 197 4.33 12.79 8.48
CA LYS A 197 4.20 13.18 9.89
C LYS A 197 2.75 13.21 10.34
N MET A 198 1.86 13.68 9.47
CA MET A 198 0.43 13.72 9.77
C MET A 198 -0.17 12.31 9.88
N LEU A 199 0.18 11.38 8.98
CA LEU A 199 -0.28 9.98 9.07
C LEU A 199 0.25 9.28 10.34
N MET A 200 1.51 9.51 10.70
CA MET A 200 2.09 8.99 11.94
C MET A 200 1.38 9.56 13.17
N ARG A 201 1.12 10.87 13.19
CA ARG A 201 0.36 11.50 14.27
C ARG A 201 -1.06 10.94 14.40
N LEU A 202 -1.73 10.64 13.29
CA LEU A 202 -3.05 9.99 13.33
C LEU A 202 -3.00 8.60 13.98
N MET A 203 -1.89 7.89 13.83
CA MET A 203 -1.67 6.63 14.56
C MET A 203 -1.38 6.86 16.05
N GLU A 204 -0.50 7.82 16.37
CA GLU A 204 -0.14 8.19 17.74
C GLU A 204 -1.36 8.67 18.55
N ASP A 205 -2.23 9.48 17.94
CA ASP A 205 -3.47 9.99 18.52
C ASP A 205 -4.56 8.91 18.64
N GLY A 206 -4.31 7.68 18.15
CA GLY A 206 -5.24 6.55 18.21
C GLY A 206 -6.44 6.66 17.26
N LEU A 207 -6.41 7.60 16.31
CA LEU A 207 -7.43 7.73 15.26
C LEU A 207 -7.30 6.62 14.21
N VAL A 208 -6.11 6.06 14.06
CA VAL A 208 -5.81 4.91 13.21
C VAL A 208 -5.01 3.91 14.05
N ARG A 209 -5.32 2.62 13.96
CA ARG A 209 -4.62 1.62 14.79
C ARG A 209 -3.43 0.97 14.10
N SER A 210 -3.41 0.94 12.76
CA SER A 210 -2.33 0.40 11.95
C SER A 210 -2.35 1.03 10.55
N LEU A 211 -1.21 1.03 9.88
CA LEU A 211 -1.05 1.67 8.58
C LEU A 211 -0.45 0.70 7.56
N ILE A 212 -1.01 0.70 6.35
CA ILE A 212 -0.34 0.15 5.16
C ILE A 212 0.04 1.32 4.28
N PHE A 213 1.34 1.57 4.12
CA PHE A 213 1.86 2.65 3.29
C PHE A 213 2.39 2.07 1.98
N ILE A 214 1.77 2.44 0.87
CA ILE A 214 2.14 1.94 -0.46
C ILE A 214 2.85 3.06 -1.22
N THR A 215 3.99 2.74 -1.82
CA THR A 215 4.75 3.68 -2.65
C THR A 215 5.60 2.94 -3.68
N HIS A 216 6.15 3.67 -4.64
CA HIS A 216 7.23 3.18 -5.48
C HIS A 216 8.62 3.61 -4.98
N GLU A 217 8.69 4.51 -4.00
CA GLU A 217 9.93 5.02 -3.40
C GLU A 217 10.31 4.22 -2.14
N LEU A 218 11.10 3.16 -2.32
CA LEU A 218 11.51 2.28 -1.21
C LEU A 218 12.20 3.01 -0.03
N PRO A 219 13.12 3.98 -0.23
CA PRO A 219 13.77 4.69 0.88
C PRO A 219 12.82 5.49 1.77
N LEU A 220 11.67 5.91 1.22
CA LEU A 220 10.66 6.63 1.98
C LEU A 220 10.13 5.79 3.14
N LEU A 221 9.93 4.49 2.89
CA LEU A 221 9.34 3.56 3.85
C LEU A 221 10.20 3.35 5.10
N TYR A 222 11.51 3.55 5.01
CA TYR A 222 12.42 3.41 6.16
C TYR A 222 12.02 4.29 7.35
N ASN A 223 11.48 5.48 7.08
CA ASN A 223 11.13 6.45 8.13
C ASN A 223 9.67 6.36 8.59
N VAL A 224 8.87 5.45 8.00
CA VAL A 224 7.40 5.46 8.14
C VAL A 224 6.85 4.10 8.54
N THR A 225 7.61 3.03 8.36
CA THR A 225 7.12 1.66 8.49
C THR A 225 8.08 0.81 9.32
N ASP A 226 7.52 -0.16 10.05
CA ASP A 226 8.28 -1.14 10.81
C ASP A 226 8.85 -2.22 9.88
N ASP A 227 7.99 -2.73 9.00
CA ASP A 227 8.27 -3.80 8.05
C ASP A 227 8.00 -3.35 6.62
N ILE A 228 8.73 -3.92 5.66
CA ILE A 228 8.55 -3.63 4.24
C ILE A 228 8.36 -4.93 3.48
N MET A 229 7.43 -4.91 2.54
CA MET A 229 7.28 -5.89 1.47
C MET A 229 7.57 -5.25 0.12
N VAL A 230 8.38 -5.92 -0.69
CA VAL A 230 8.66 -5.51 -2.07
C VAL A 230 7.83 -6.38 -3.00
N MET A 231 7.00 -5.73 -3.82
CA MET A 231 6.12 -6.37 -4.78
C MET A 231 6.65 -6.20 -6.20
N TYR A 232 6.71 -7.29 -6.95
CA TYR A 232 7.09 -7.31 -8.35
C TYR A 232 6.14 -8.19 -9.14
N ALA A 233 5.57 -7.63 -10.22
CA ALA A 233 4.74 -8.35 -11.17
C ALA A 233 3.72 -9.27 -10.48
N GLY A 234 2.88 -8.75 -9.57
CA GLY A 234 1.83 -9.50 -8.89
C GLY A 234 2.24 -10.29 -7.64
N GLN A 235 3.54 -10.46 -7.37
CA GLN A 235 4.03 -11.29 -6.27
C GLN A 235 4.85 -10.48 -5.27
N ILE A 236 4.80 -10.88 -3.99
CA ILE A 236 5.81 -10.43 -3.02
C ILE A 236 7.11 -11.16 -3.32
N VAL A 237 8.18 -10.39 -3.52
CA VAL A 237 9.53 -10.90 -3.82
C VAL A 237 10.49 -10.77 -2.65
N GLU A 238 10.20 -9.89 -1.70
CA GLU A 238 10.96 -9.75 -0.46
C GLU A 238 10.09 -9.19 0.65
N LYS A 239 10.31 -9.66 1.88
CA LYS A 239 9.69 -9.20 3.13
C LYS A 239 10.77 -9.16 4.21
N GLY A 240 10.80 -8.11 5.00
CA GLY A 240 11.67 -8.01 6.17
C GLY A 240 11.44 -6.71 6.92
N THR A 241 12.22 -6.47 7.96
CA THR A 241 12.20 -5.16 8.64
C THR A 241 12.58 -4.05 7.68
N ALA A 242 12.12 -2.82 7.94
CA ALA A 242 12.43 -1.69 7.09
C ALA A 242 13.94 -1.48 6.91
N LYS A 243 14.73 -1.74 7.96
CA LYS A 243 16.19 -1.67 7.91
C LYS A 243 16.80 -2.73 7.00
N GLU A 244 16.37 -3.99 7.11
CA GLU A 244 16.89 -5.09 6.29
C GLU A 244 16.61 -4.86 4.80
N VAL A 245 15.38 -4.49 4.45
CA VAL A 245 14.99 -4.33 3.03
C VAL A 245 15.65 -3.12 2.38
N VAL A 246 15.86 -2.04 3.13
CA VAL A 246 16.43 -0.79 2.60
C VAL A 246 17.95 -0.85 2.51
N PHE A 247 18.64 -1.36 3.56
CA PHE A 247 20.10 -1.33 3.63
C PHE A 247 20.77 -2.63 3.22
N ASP A 248 20.07 -3.75 3.26
CA ASP A 248 20.61 -5.07 2.95
C ASP A 248 19.67 -5.93 2.08
N PRO A 249 19.07 -5.40 0.98
CA PRO A 249 18.08 -6.15 0.19
C PRO A 249 18.66 -7.47 -0.36
N LEU A 250 17.90 -8.57 -0.22
CA LEU A 250 18.29 -9.89 -0.72
C LEU A 250 17.84 -10.16 -2.14
N HIS A 251 16.64 -9.73 -2.54
CA HIS A 251 16.15 -10.04 -3.87
C HIS A 251 16.81 -9.07 -4.89
N PRO A 252 17.34 -9.56 -6.03
CA PRO A 252 18.02 -8.71 -7.03
C PRO A 252 17.19 -7.49 -7.50
N TYR A 253 15.87 -7.63 -7.55
CA TYR A 253 14.96 -6.50 -7.83
C TYR A 253 14.97 -5.44 -6.73
N ALA A 254 14.85 -5.83 -5.45
CA ALA A 254 14.87 -4.88 -4.33
C ALA A 254 16.21 -4.15 -4.24
N LYS A 255 17.32 -4.87 -4.47
CA LYS A 255 18.65 -4.28 -4.61
C LYS A 255 18.73 -3.29 -5.78
N GLY A 256 18.13 -3.64 -6.92
CA GLY A 256 18.03 -2.76 -8.08
C GLY A 256 17.23 -1.48 -7.79
N LEU A 257 16.12 -1.57 -7.04
CA LEU A 257 15.31 -0.41 -6.64
C LEU A 257 16.12 0.55 -5.77
N MET A 258 16.85 0.03 -4.78
CA MET A 258 17.72 0.85 -3.93
C MET A 258 18.86 1.49 -4.72
N GLY A 259 19.50 0.75 -5.63
CA GLY A 259 20.58 1.25 -6.49
C GLY A 259 20.14 2.25 -7.57
N SER A 260 18.83 2.38 -7.81
CA SER A 260 18.24 3.34 -8.75
C SER A 260 17.94 4.70 -8.10
N ILE A 261 18.16 4.85 -6.80
CA ILE A 261 17.81 6.06 -6.04
C ILE A 261 19.08 6.68 -5.45
N ILE A 262 19.18 8.01 -5.55
CA ILE A 262 20.22 8.77 -4.85
C ILE A 262 19.76 8.93 -3.39
N VAL A 263 20.42 8.26 -2.45
CA VAL A 263 20.31 8.60 -1.03
C VAL A 263 21.40 9.64 -0.74
N PRO A 264 21.05 10.89 -0.39
CA PRO A 264 22.04 11.91 -0.07
C PRO A 264 22.63 11.65 1.32
N GLU A 265 23.57 10.71 1.41
CA GLU A 265 24.47 10.55 2.56
C GLU A 265 25.80 11.25 2.31
N GLU A 266 26.45 11.72 3.38
CA GLU A 266 27.82 12.24 3.32
C GLU A 266 28.77 11.13 2.83
N GLY A 267 29.43 11.35 1.69
CA GLY A 267 30.35 10.38 1.07
C GLY A 267 29.86 9.73 -0.23
N VAL A 268 28.60 9.93 -0.64
CA VAL A 268 28.00 9.31 -1.85
C VAL A 268 28.31 10.09 -3.15
N ARG A 269 29.25 11.06 -3.11
CA ARG A 269 29.73 11.78 -4.31
C ARG A 269 30.57 10.82 -5.18
N GLY A 270 29.91 10.01 -6.00
CA GLY A 270 30.56 9.12 -6.97
C GLY A 270 29.80 7.85 -7.34
N VAL A 271 28.69 7.53 -6.67
CA VAL A 271 27.91 6.32 -6.98
C VAL A 271 27.13 6.51 -8.28
N LYS A 272 27.42 5.68 -9.29
CA LYS A 272 26.64 5.66 -10.54
C LYS A 272 25.28 5.05 -10.27
N LEU A 273 24.22 5.82 -10.57
CA LEU A 273 22.86 5.29 -10.59
C LEU A 273 22.77 4.12 -11.54
N THR A 274 22.24 3.01 -11.04
CA THR A 274 22.06 1.81 -11.83
C THR A 274 20.58 1.64 -12.11
N ALA A 275 20.17 1.93 -13.34
CA ALA A 275 18.80 1.64 -13.76
C ALA A 275 18.60 0.12 -13.90
N ILE A 276 17.40 -0.36 -13.52
CA ILE A 276 16.99 -1.72 -13.81
C ILE A 276 16.58 -1.80 -15.30
N PRO A 277 17.31 -2.55 -16.15
CA PRO A 277 17.04 -2.59 -17.58
C PRO A 277 15.70 -3.28 -17.90
N GLY A 278 15.18 -3.02 -19.10
CA GLY A 278 13.98 -3.67 -19.62
C GLY A 278 12.65 -3.17 -19.01
N ALA A 279 11.57 -3.87 -19.33
CA ALA A 279 10.21 -3.59 -18.84
C ALA A 279 9.69 -4.77 -18.01
N PRO A 280 8.79 -4.55 -17.04
CA PRO A 280 8.09 -5.63 -16.34
C PRO A 280 7.43 -6.63 -17.31
N PRO A 281 7.32 -7.92 -16.92
CA PRO A 281 6.70 -8.92 -17.78
C PRO A 281 5.22 -8.63 -18.01
N ASN A 282 4.70 -9.11 -19.14
CA ASN A 282 3.28 -9.04 -19.42
C ASN A 282 2.51 -10.05 -18.56
N LEU A 283 1.72 -9.56 -17.61
CA LEU A 283 0.95 -10.38 -16.67
C LEU A 283 -0.23 -11.14 -17.28
N LYS A 284 -0.51 -10.96 -18.58
CA LYS A 284 -1.41 -11.85 -19.35
C LYS A 284 -0.83 -13.25 -19.51
N ASN A 285 0.49 -13.32 -19.70
CA ASN A 285 1.25 -14.55 -19.90
C ASN A 285 2.47 -14.50 -18.96
N PRO A 286 2.27 -14.67 -17.64
CA PRO A 286 3.36 -14.56 -16.70
C PRO A 286 4.44 -15.63 -16.99
N PRO A 287 5.73 -15.32 -16.78
CA PRO A 287 6.80 -16.30 -16.92
C PRO A 287 6.55 -17.53 -16.04
N SER A 288 6.93 -18.72 -16.52
CA SER A 288 6.79 -19.97 -15.77
C SER A 288 7.74 -20.05 -14.56
N GLY A 289 8.92 -19.42 -14.66
CA GLY A 289 9.88 -19.32 -13.57
C GLY A 289 9.79 -18.02 -12.75
N CYS A 290 10.93 -17.48 -12.35
CA CYS A 290 11.04 -16.18 -11.70
C CYS A 290 10.54 -15.07 -12.64
N ARG A 291 9.55 -14.29 -12.19
CA ARG A 291 8.99 -13.17 -12.98
C ARG A 291 10.03 -12.09 -13.30
N PHE A 292 11.10 -11.99 -12.51
CA PHE A 292 12.19 -11.02 -12.71
C PHE A 292 13.36 -11.54 -13.56
N ALA A 293 13.34 -12.79 -14.01
CA ALA A 293 14.48 -13.44 -14.68
C ALA A 293 15.04 -12.65 -15.88
N ASP A 294 14.17 -12.04 -16.70
CA ASP A 294 14.59 -11.29 -17.89
C ASP A 294 15.32 -9.97 -17.58
N ARG A 295 15.18 -9.44 -16.36
CA ARG A 295 15.79 -8.19 -15.91
C ARG A 295 16.87 -8.42 -14.85
N CYS A 296 17.03 -9.65 -14.38
CA CYS A 296 17.97 -10.00 -13.33
C CYS A 296 19.39 -10.14 -13.89
N LYS A 297 20.34 -9.36 -13.36
CA LYS A 297 21.76 -9.46 -13.71
C LYS A 297 22.40 -10.81 -13.34
N TYR A 298 21.81 -11.50 -12.36
CA TYR A 298 22.30 -12.76 -11.81
C TYR A 298 21.50 -13.96 -12.32
N VAL A 299 20.77 -13.82 -13.43
CA VAL A 299 19.89 -14.88 -13.95
C VAL A 299 20.67 -16.16 -14.31
N GLN A 300 20.10 -17.31 -13.95
CA GLN A 300 20.53 -18.63 -14.40
C GLN A 300 19.44 -19.32 -15.23
N PRO A 301 19.79 -20.32 -16.05
CA PRO A 301 18.79 -21.07 -16.83
C PRO A 301 17.62 -21.61 -15.97
N ALA A 302 17.92 -22.08 -14.75
CA ALA A 302 16.91 -22.57 -13.81
C ALA A 302 15.87 -21.50 -13.40
N CYS A 303 16.25 -20.21 -13.36
CA CYS A 303 15.35 -19.11 -13.04
C CYS A 303 14.20 -18.99 -14.04
N ARG A 304 14.37 -19.45 -15.29
CA ARG A 304 13.37 -19.29 -16.36
C ARG A 304 12.32 -20.38 -16.38
N VAL A 305 12.60 -21.52 -15.76
CA VAL A 305 11.77 -22.73 -15.86
C VAL A 305 11.22 -23.22 -14.51
N THR A 306 11.85 -22.83 -13.40
CA THR A 306 11.48 -23.32 -12.07
C THR A 306 10.61 -22.28 -11.35
N ALA A 307 9.42 -22.68 -10.91
CA ALA A 307 8.59 -21.85 -10.04
C ALA A 307 9.36 -21.52 -8.75
N VAL A 308 9.44 -20.24 -8.41
CA VAL A 308 10.20 -19.77 -7.26
C VAL A 308 9.24 -19.43 -6.14
N ASN A 309 9.27 -20.20 -5.06
CA ASN A 309 8.48 -19.94 -3.86
C ASN A 309 9.13 -18.85 -2.99
N LEU A 310 8.33 -18.22 -2.14
CA LEU A 310 8.83 -17.32 -1.11
C LEU A 310 9.52 -18.17 -0.03
N ARG A 311 10.84 -18.01 0.15
CA ARG A 311 11.63 -18.70 1.17
C ARG A 311 11.64 -17.84 2.43
N GLU A 312 11.20 -18.40 3.55
CA GLU A 312 11.29 -17.77 4.87
C GLU A 312 12.61 -18.13 5.57
N LEU A 313 13.21 -17.14 6.22
CA LEU A 313 14.40 -17.26 7.04
C LEU A 313 14.01 -17.33 8.52
N PRO A 314 14.88 -17.86 9.41
CA PRO A 314 14.55 -18.02 10.84
C PRO A 314 14.18 -16.74 11.59
N ASN A 315 14.60 -15.58 11.10
CA ASN A 315 14.29 -14.26 11.67
C ASN A 315 12.96 -13.67 11.16
N GLY A 316 12.17 -14.41 10.37
CA GLY A 316 10.90 -13.93 9.80
C GLY A 316 11.05 -13.12 8.51
N ARG A 317 12.27 -12.88 8.04
CA ARG A 317 12.57 -12.32 6.71
C ARG A 317 12.24 -13.34 5.64
N ALA A 318 11.79 -12.91 4.47
CA ALA A 318 11.50 -13.82 3.37
C ALA A 318 11.86 -13.22 2.01
N TYR A 319 12.24 -14.06 1.04
CA TYR A 319 12.55 -13.60 -0.31
C TYR A 319 12.29 -14.69 -1.35
N ARG A 320 12.01 -14.27 -2.59
CA ARG A 320 11.60 -15.15 -3.70
C ARG A 320 12.73 -15.30 -4.72
N CYS A 321 13.77 -16.06 -4.39
CA CYS A 321 14.87 -16.35 -5.31
C CYS A 321 15.30 -17.82 -5.23
N ILE A 322 15.84 -18.35 -6.34
CA ILE A 322 16.39 -19.73 -6.35
C ILE A 322 17.67 -19.83 -5.52
N PHE A 323 18.46 -18.75 -5.49
CA PHE A 323 19.71 -18.68 -4.76
C PHE A 323 19.48 -18.67 -3.26
N SER A 324 20.36 -19.33 -2.53
CA SER A 324 20.55 -19.13 -1.09
C SER A 324 20.98 -17.70 -0.78
N GLU A 325 20.81 -17.30 0.47
CA GLU A 325 21.27 -16.01 0.95
C GLU A 325 22.79 -15.85 0.78
N GLU A 326 23.56 -16.92 1.05
CA GLU A 326 25.02 -16.93 0.89
C GLU A 326 25.43 -16.71 -0.57
N GLU A 327 24.81 -17.42 -1.51
CA GLU A 327 25.06 -17.27 -2.96
C GLU A 327 24.73 -15.85 -3.44
N LEU A 328 23.62 -15.26 -2.97
CA LEU A 328 23.26 -13.88 -3.31
C LEU A 328 24.30 -12.90 -2.78
N ARG A 329 24.70 -13.04 -1.52
CA ARG A 329 25.72 -12.17 -0.89
C ARG A 329 27.07 -12.30 -1.59
N GLU A 330 27.45 -13.49 -2.02
CA GLU A 330 28.65 -13.70 -2.82
C GLU A 330 28.54 -13.03 -4.20
N ALA A 331 27.45 -13.28 -4.92
CA ALA A 331 27.20 -12.65 -6.22
C ALA A 331 27.21 -11.11 -6.13
N TYR A 332 26.75 -10.56 -5.00
CA TYR A 332 26.70 -9.13 -4.73
C TYR A 332 28.04 -8.47 -4.39
N ARG A 333 29.01 -9.25 -3.90
CA ARG A 333 30.38 -8.78 -3.69
C ARG A 333 31.18 -8.82 -4.98
N ASN A 334 30.85 -9.74 -5.87
CA ASN A 334 31.63 -10.04 -7.08
C ASN A 334 31.17 -9.28 -8.34
N GLY A 335 30.07 -8.53 -8.29
CA GLY A 335 29.55 -7.78 -9.46
C GLY A 335 28.60 -6.65 -9.09
#